data_AF-A0AAN0LZ42-F1
#
_entry.id   AF-A0AAN0LZ42-F1
#
_cell.length_a   1.000
_cell.length_b   1.000
_cell.length_c   1.000
_cell.angle_alpha   90.00
_cell.angle_beta   90.00
_cell.angle_gamma   90.00
#
_symmetry.space_group_name_H-M   'P 1'
#
loop_
_entity.id
_entity.type
_entity.pdbx_description
1 polymer ?
#
loop_
_entity_poly.entity_id
_entity_poly.type
_entity_poly.pdbx_seq_one_letter_code
_entity_poly.pdbx_strand_id
1 'polypeptide(L)'
;MLYADGTAYFTPRYNMHIVDRVGGGDSFGLGLIYALTHDMSNQDAINFADKTRSRLKHSIEGDFNRVTVEEVMTLVQGDGSGRVQR
;
A
#
# COMPACT_ATOMS: atom_id res chain seq x y z
N MET A 1 10.54 0.81 0.69
CA MET A 1 11.71 -0.10 0.71
C MET A 1 11.54 -1.00 1.90
N LEU A 2 11.64 -2.32 1.70
CA LEU A 2 11.70 -3.32 2.77
C LEU A 2 13.09 -3.96 2.70
N TYR A 3 13.78 -4.06 3.84
CA TYR A 3 15.04 -4.77 3.93
C TYR A 3 14.83 -6.00 4.80
N ALA A 4 15.02 -7.18 4.21
CA ALA A 4 14.83 -8.47 4.87
C ALA A 4 15.90 -9.44 4.37
N ASP A 5 16.49 -10.20 5.29
CA ASP A 5 17.45 -11.27 4.99
C ASP A 5 18.61 -10.84 4.08
N GLY A 6 19.16 -9.65 4.32
CA GLY A 6 20.26 -9.10 3.51
C GLY A 6 19.82 -8.51 2.16
N THR A 7 18.54 -8.64 1.79
CA THR A 7 17.99 -8.25 0.49
C THR A 7 17.10 -7.00 0.62
N ALA A 8 17.28 -6.05 -0.29
CA ALA A 8 16.46 -4.84 -0.36
C ALA A 8 15.37 -4.98 -1.44
N TYR A 9 14.12 -4.84 -1.05
CA TYR A 9 12.94 -4.88 -1.90
C TYR A 9 12.38 -3.47 -2.11
N PHE A 10 12.10 -3.14 -3.36
CA PHE A 10 11.64 -1.82 -3.77
C PHE A 10 10.29 -1.92 -4.48
N THR A 11 9.47 -0.89 -4.31
CA THR A 11 8.20 -0.74 -5.01
C THR A 11 8.40 0.00 -6.33
N PRO A 12 7.58 -0.30 -7.35
CA PRO A 12 7.57 0.48 -8.58
C PRO A 12 7.14 1.91 -8.29
N ARG A 13 7.75 2.88 -8.99
CA ARG A 13 7.37 4.28 -8.90
C ARG A 13 6.20 4.54 -9.84
N TYR A 14 5.17 5.21 -9.34
CA TYR A 14 4.04 5.68 -10.13
C TYR A 14 3.69 7.12 -9.75
N ASN A 15 3.22 7.87 -10.74
CA ASN A 15 2.77 9.23 -10.52
C ASN A 15 1.35 9.18 -9.96
N MET A 16 1.14 9.83 -8.82
CA MET A 16 -0.17 9.94 -8.20
C MET A 16 -0.47 11.38 -7.82
N HIS A 17 -1.73 11.76 -7.86
CA HIS A 17 -2.17 13.03 -7.30
C HIS A 17 -2.35 12.88 -5.79
N ILE A 18 -1.64 13.68 -5.01
CA ILE A 18 -1.69 13.66 -3.54
C ILE A 18 -2.66 14.75 -3.08
N VAL A 19 -3.69 14.35 -2.35
CA VAL A 19 -4.69 15.22 -1.72
C VAL A 19 -4.25 15.58 -0.30
N ASP A 20 -3.84 14.59 0.50
CA ASP A 20 -3.34 14.77 1.88
C ASP A 20 -2.14 13.86 2.15
N ARG A 21 -1.21 14.25 3.02
CA ARG A 21 -0.03 13.47 3.42
C ARG A 21 -0.12 12.89 4.83
N VAL A 22 -1.06 13.33 5.66
CA VAL A 22 -1.22 12.88 7.04
C VAL A 22 -1.64 11.41 7.08
N GLY A 23 -1.06 10.62 7.99
CA GLY A 23 -1.37 9.20 8.20
C GLY A 23 -0.90 8.23 7.11
N GLY A 24 -0.19 8.70 6.07
CA GLY A 24 0.34 7.82 5.02
C GLY A 24 1.39 6.82 5.53
N GLY A 25 2.12 7.18 6.59
CA GLY A 25 3.05 6.28 7.27
C GLY A 25 2.35 5.18 8.04
N ASP A 26 1.24 5.51 8.74
CA ASP A 26 0.47 4.56 9.52
C ASP A 26 -0.24 3.54 8.61
N SER A 27 -0.80 4.02 7.49
CA SER A 27 -1.38 3.14 6.46
C SER A 27 -0.33 2.22 5.83
N PHE A 28 0.89 2.72 5.60
CA PHE A 28 2.01 1.90 5.12
C PHE A 28 2.39 0.81 6.12
N GLY A 29 2.55 1.19 7.39
CA GLY A 29 2.90 0.26 8.47
C GLY A 29 1.85 -0.83 8.68
N LEU A 30 0.57 -0.45 8.72
CA LEU A 30 -0.55 -1.39 8.80
C LEU A 30 -0.58 -2.36 7.61
N GLY A 31 -0.40 -1.85 6.39
CA GLY A 31 -0.35 -2.70 5.19
C GLY A 31 0.82 -3.68 5.21
N LEU A 32 1.99 -3.24 5.71
CA LEU A 32 3.16 -4.11 5.82
C LEU A 32 2.96 -5.20 6.87
N ILE A 33 2.47 -4.83 8.07
CA ILE A 33 2.18 -5.79 9.14
C ILE A 33 1.16 -6.82 8.64
N TYR A 34 0.08 -6.36 8.02
CA TYR A 34 -0.95 -7.24 7.48
C TYR A 34 -0.39 -8.24 6.47
N ALA A 35 0.43 -7.78 5.52
CA ALA A 35 1.01 -8.65 4.50
C ALA A 35 1.98 -9.68 5.08
N LEU A 36 2.80 -9.27 6.06
CA LEU A 36 3.71 -10.18 6.77
C LEU A 36 2.96 -11.19 7.65
N THR A 37 1.84 -10.81 8.29
CA THR A 37 1.03 -11.76 9.07
C THR A 37 0.21 -12.71 8.21
N HIS A 38 0.11 -12.46 6.90
CA HIS A 38 -0.56 -13.32 5.93
C HIS A 38 0.43 -14.13 5.06
N ASP A 39 1.68 -14.27 5.50
CA ASP A 39 2.73 -15.01 4.82
C ASP A 39 2.96 -14.59 3.35
N MET A 40 2.71 -13.31 3.04
CA MET A 40 3.02 -12.76 1.71
C MET A 40 4.53 -12.69 1.50
N SER A 41 4.98 -12.86 0.26
CA SER A 41 6.40 -12.71 -0.07
C SER A 41 6.89 -11.30 0.26
N ASN A 42 8.17 -11.13 0.60
CA ASN A 42 8.73 -9.80 0.92
C ASN A 42 8.48 -8.76 -0.18
N GLN A 43 8.49 -9.18 -1.45
CA GLN A 43 8.19 -8.30 -2.59
C GLN A 43 6.70 -7.94 -2.67
N ASP A 44 5.80 -8.90 -2.40
CA ASP A 44 4.37 -8.64 -2.40
C ASP A 44 3.94 -7.82 -1.18
N ALA A 45 4.59 -8.03 -0.04
CA ALA A 45 4.34 -7.28 1.18
C ALA A 45 4.69 -5.79 1.02
N ILE A 46 5.84 -5.48 0.42
CA ILE A 46 6.20 -4.09 0.15
C ILE A 46 5.30 -3.46 -0.91
N ASN A 47 4.88 -4.22 -1.92
CA ASN A 47 3.93 -3.77 -2.95
C ASN A 47 2.53 -3.52 -2.36
N PHE A 48 2.07 -4.38 -1.45
CA PHE A 48 0.81 -4.23 -0.74
C PHE A 48 0.84 -2.97 0.13
N ALA A 49 1.86 -2.83 0.98
CA ALA A 49 2.02 -1.67 1.86
C ALA A 49 2.08 -0.33 1.09
N ASP A 50 2.80 -0.30 -0.02
CA ASP A 50 2.92 0.88 -0.88
C ASP A 50 1.59 1.23 -1.57
N LYS A 51 0.85 0.23 -2.05
CA LYS A 51 -0.51 0.42 -2.60
C LYS A 51 -1.51 0.88 -1.53
N THR A 52 -1.42 0.37 -0.29
CA THR A 52 -2.22 0.81 0.86
C THR A 52 -1.93 2.27 1.22
N ARG A 53 -0.66 2.66 1.25
CA ARG A 53 -0.25 4.04 1.52
C ARG A 53 -0.71 5.01 0.44
N SER A 54 -0.37 4.71 -0.81
CA SER A 54 -0.47 5.70 -1.87
C SER A 54 -1.93 5.97 -2.20
N ARG A 55 -2.70 4.95 -2.60
CA ARG A 55 -4.03 5.22 -3.14
C ARG A 55 -5.09 5.47 -2.11
N LEU A 56 -4.94 5.00 -0.87
CA LEU A 56 -6.05 5.06 0.08
C LEU A 56 -5.90 6.19 1.11
N LYS A 57 -4.66 6.65 1.36
CA LYS A 57 -4.41 7.74 2.29
C LYS A 57 -4.06 9.05 1.60
N HIS A 58 -3.30 9.01 0.49
CA HIS A 58 -3.04 10.23 -0.28
C HIS A 58 -4.24 10.68 -1.14
N SER A 59 -5.37 9.96 -1.16
CA SER A 59 -6.56 10.32 -1.95
C SER A 59 -7.79 10.72 -1.12
N ILE A 60 -7.72 10.62 0.22
CA ILE A 60 -8.85 10.86 1.13
C ILE A 60 -8.42 11.89 2.19
N GLU A 61 -9.25 12.90 2.44
CA GLU A 61 -9.02 13.87 3.53
C GLU A 61 -9.32 13.23 4.90
N GLY A 62 -8.40 13.40 5.85
CA GLY A 62 -8.59 13.03 7.25
C GLY A 62 -7.89 11.75 7.70
N ASP A 63 -7.95 11.50 9.02
CA ASP A 63 -7.03 10.57 9.69
C ASP A 63 -7.50 9.10 9.73
N PHE A 64 -8.74 8.81 9.33
CA PHE A 64 -9.29 7.45 9.40
C PHE A 64 -8.98 6.63 8.13
N ASN A 65 -8.29 5.51 8.31
CA ASN A 65 -8.03 4.53 7.26
C ASN A 65 -9.32 3.68 7.07
N ARG A 66 -10.15 3.99 6.06
CA ARG A 66 -11.41 3.29 5.77
C ARG A 66 -11.27 2.13 4.77
N VAL A 67 -10.06 1.62 4.66
CA VAL A 67 -9.66 0.64 3.64
C VAL A 67 -10.01 -0.76 4.08
N THR A 68 -10.66 -1.54 3.22
CA THR A 68 -10.81 -2.98 3.47
C THR A 68 -9.68 -3.78 2.83
N VAL A 69 -9.40 -4.95 3.40
CA VAL A 69 -8.43 -5.90 2.85
C VAL A 69 -8.78 -6.27 1.40
N GLU A 70 -10.07 -6.48 1.09
CA GLU A 70 -10.49 -6.82 -0.27
C GLU A 70 -10.11 -5.72 -1.27
N GLU A 71 -10.30 -4.45 -0.93
CA GLU A 71 -9.89 -3.34 -1.80
C GLU A 71 -8.39 -3.40 -2.09
N VAL A 72 -7.54 -3.61 -1.08
CA VAL A 72 -6.09 -3.69 -1.30
C VAL A 72 -5.71 -4.90 -2.13
N MET A 73 -6.35 -6.05 -1.92
CA MET A 73 -6.09 -7.26 -2.71
C MET A 73 -6.52 -7.11 -4.17
N THR A 74 -7.71 -6.57 -4.44
CA THR A 74 -8.16 -6.21 -5.80
C THR A 74 -7.20 -5.21 -6.44
N LEU A 75 -6.57 -4.34 -5.66
CA LEU A 75 -5.56 -3.41 -6.15
C LEU A 75 -4.20 -4.04 -6.42
N VAL A 76 -3.79 -5.03 -5.62
CA VAL A 76 -2.54 -5.76 -5.84
C VAL A 76 -2.64 -6.54 -7.16
N GLN A 77 -3.78 -7.19 -7.39
CA GLN A 77 -4.09 -7.95 -8.61
C GLN A 77 -4.57 -7.07 -9.78
N GLY A 78 -5.09 -5.88 -9.50
CA GLY A 78 -5.66 -4.97 -10.47
C GLY A 78 -4.61 -4.18 -11.24
N ASP A 79 -4.97 -3.86 -12.48
CA ASP A 79 -4.16 -3.15 -13.46
C ASP A 79 -3.44 -1.95 -12.83
N GLY A 80 -2.12 -1.85 -13.02
CA GLY A 80 -1.15 -0.99 -12.31
C GLY A 80 -1.40 0.53 -12.38
N SER A 81 -2.59 0.94 -12.80
CA SER A 81 -3.09 2.27 -13.14
C SER A 81 -3.30 3.26 -12.00
N GLY A 82 -3.12 2.89 -10.73
CA GLY A 82 -3.41 3.82 -9.64
C GLY A 82 -4.90 3.95 -9.23
N ARG A 83 -5.86 3.28 -9.89
CA ARG A 83 -7.31 3.56 -9.74
C ARG A 83 -8.13 2.46 -9.01
N VAL A 84 -8.95 2.87 -8.03
CA VAL A 84 -10.01 2.03 -7.45
C VAL A 84 -11.09 1.85 -8.53
N GLN A 85 -11.41 0.61 -8.90
CA GLN A 85 -12.63 0.31 -9.66
C GLN A 85 -13.75 0.17 -8.64
N ARG A 86 -14.81 0.95 -8.83
CA ARG A 86 -16.01 0.98 -7.99
C ARG A 86 -17.19 0.44 -8.77
#